data_AF-A0A0E3LJW4-F1
#
_entry.id   AF-A0A0E3LJW4-F1
#
_cell.length_a   1.000
_cell.length_b   1.000
_cell.length_c   1.000
_cell.angle_alpha   90.00
_cell.angle_beta   90.00
_cell.angle_gamma   90.00
#
_symmetry.space_group_name_H-M   'P 1'
#
loop_
_entity.id
_entity.type
_entity.pdbx_description
1 polymer ?
#
loop_
_entity_poly.entity_id
_entity_poly.type
_entity_poly.pdbx_seq_one_letter_code
_entity_poly.pdbx_strand_id
1 'polypeptide(L)'
;MKRNTKEWKEKRAEFLKGKTCEWCGSSDSLCIHIPRAFSPAQVSSEIYSAAYARFREVYRQKYQKFNSIPTGKHRHKSHPTWHKASTVHKTEPDHTGLEERFIEILLEDLEEGNFKKLYHEWLEETGIKELIEEETKKAAEECEALTNAIVLCKRCHFASLRGMNLCPKCRSKYKSVSYETCFDCLPDERKAEFRKRQNRQAP
;
A
#
# COMPACT_ATOMS: atom_id res chain seq x y z
N MET A 1 -12.07 -4.65 -24.21
CA MET A 1 -13.06 -4.04 -25.13
C MET A 1 -12.80 -2.55 -25.35
N LYS A 2 -12.78 -2.05 -26.59
CA LYS A 2 -12.59 -0.61 -26.86
C LYS A 2 -13.84 0.19 -26.45
N ARG A 3 -13.67 1.24 -25.64
CA ARG A 3 -14.79 2.03 -25.09
C ARG A 3 -15.55 2.89 -26.11
N ASN A 4 -15.10 2.93 -27.36
CA ASN A 4 -15.73 3.69 -28.44
C ASN A 4 -16.67 2.85 -29.31
N THR A 5 -16.72 1.52 -29.11
CA THR A 5 -17.58 0.63 -29.90
C THR A 5 -19.06 0.82 -29.57
N LYS A 6 -19.92 0.51 -30.54
CA LYS A 6 -21.37 0.51 -30.36
C LYS A 6 -21.80 -0.48 -29.27
N GLU A 7 -21.26 -1.69 -29.34
CA GLU A 7 -21.50 -2.76 -28.37
C GLU A 7 -21.18 -2.33 -26.92
N TRP A 8 -20.07 -1.61 -26.71
CA TRP A 8 -19.75 -1.08 -25.38
C TRP A 8 -20.74 -0.02 -24.93
N LYS A 9 -21.17 0.87 -25.83
CA LYS A 9 -22.16 1.92 -25.50
C LYS A 9 -23.50 1.31 -25.10
N GLU A 10 -23.93 0.25 -25.78
CA GLU A 10 -25.15 -0.51 -25.48
C GLU A 10 -25.03 -1.23 -24.14
N LYS A 11 -23.97 -2.02 -23.94
CA LYS A 11 -23.68 -2.69 -22.67
C LYS A 11 -23.61 -1.70 -21.50
N ARG A 12 -22.98 -0.55 -21.71
CA ARG A 12 -22.93 0.53 -20.71
C ARG A 12 -24.32 1.09 -20.41
N ALA A 13 -25.14 1.35 -21.42
CA ALA A 13 -26.48 1.89 -21.22
C ALA A 13 -27.38 0.90 -20.45
N GLU A 14 -27.31 -0.38 -20.80
CA GLU A 14 -27.99 -1.46 -20.09
C GLU A 14 -27.52 -1.57 -18.63
N PHE A 15 -26.20 -1.62 -18.41
CA PHE A 15 -25.63 -1.72 -17.07
C PHE A 15 -26.02 -0.55 -16.16
N LEU A 16 -26.16 0.66 -16.71
CA LEU A 16 -26.51 1.87 -15.94
C LEU A 16 -28.02 2.06 -15.74
N LYS A 17 -28.87 1.31 -16.45
CA LYS A 17 -30.33 1.49 -16.43
C LYS A 17 -30.87 1.29 -15.01
N GLY A 18 -31.56 2.30 -14.49
CA GLY A 18 -32.18 2.27 -13.16
C GLY A 18 -31.21 2.30 -11.97
N LYS A 19 -29.90 2.43 -12.20
CA LYS A 19 -28.91 2.53 -11.14
C LYS A 19 -28.69 3.98 -10.71
N THR A 20 -28.15 4.15 -9.51
CA THR A 20 -27.70 5.44 -8.96
C THR A 20 -26.24 5.32 -8.50
N CYS A 21 -25.63 6.46 -8.18
CA CYS A 21 -24.30 6.49 -7.60
C CYS A 21 -24.27 5.75 -6.26
N GLU A 22 -23.44 4.72 -6.13
CA GLU A 22 -23.32 3.91 -4.92
C GLU A 22 -22.79 4.71 -3.72
N TRP A 23 -22.06 5.79 -3.99
CA TRP A 23 -21.49 6.63 -2.93
C TRP A 23 -22.44 7.71 -2.42
N CYS A 24 -23.14 8.41 -3.31
CA CYS A 24 -23.95 9.58 -2.94
C CYS A 24 -25.43 9.50 -3.33
N GLY A 25 -25.86 8.44 -3.99
CA GLY A 25 -27.25 8.25 -4.44
C GLY A 25 -27.67 9.09 -5.64
N SER A 26 -26.80 9.97 -6.18
CA SER A 26 -27.13 10.78 -7.36
C SER A 26 -27.45 9.90 -8.58
N SER A 27 -28.47 10.26 -9.34
CA SER A 27 -28.79 9.69 -10.66
C SER A 27 -28.13 10.45 -11.83
N ASP A 28 -27.46 11.56 -11.54
CA ASP A 28 -26.83 12.40 -12.56
C ASP A 28 -25.44 11.89 -12.97
N SER A 29 -25.17 11.95 -14.28
CA SER A 29 -23.84 11.80 -14.86
C SER A 29 -23.11 10.52 -14.41
N LEU A 30 -23.80 9.39 -14.52
CA LEU A 30 -23.32 8.09 -14.07
C LEU A 30 -22.21 7.51 -14.95
N CYS A 31 -21.24 6.91 -14.29
CA CYS A 31 -20.06 6.26 -14.86
C CYS A 31 -19.91 4.88 -14.24
N ILE A 32 -19.45 3.94 -15.06
CA ILE A 32 -19.02 2.63 -14.59
C ILE A 32 -17.61 2.80 -14.01
N HIS A 33 -17.44 2.38 -12.77
CA HIS A 33 -16.15 2.40 -12.07
C HIS A 33 -15.76 0.98 -11.70
N ILE A 34 -14.55 0.59 -12.06
CA ILE A 34 -13.94 -0.65 -11.57
C ILE A 34 -12.97 -0.25 -10.48
N PRO A 35 -13.17 -0.67 -9.21
CA PRO A 35 -12.25 -0.37 -8.13
C PRO A 35 -10.84 -0.83 -8.49
N ARG A 36 -9.84 -0.04 -8.10
CA ARG A 36 -8.44 -0.26 -8.48
C ARG A 36 -7.95 -1.68 -8.16
N ALA A 37 -8.37 -2.24 -7.01
CA ALA A 37 -8.03 -3.59 -6.56
C ALA A 37 -8.36 -4.68 -7.59
N PHE A 38 -9.38 -4.50 -8.41
CA PHE A 38 -9.80 -5.47 -9.43
C PHE A 38 -9.27 -5.14 -10.83
N SER A 39 -8.46 -4.08 -10.96
CA SER A 39 -7.86 -3.76 -12.26
C SER A 39 -6.71 -4.72 -12.58
N PRO A 40 -6.55 -5.17 -13.83
CA PRO A 40 -5.47 -6.10 -14.21
C PRO A 40 -4.08 -5.57 -13.85
N ALA A 41 -3.87 -4.26 -13.99
CA ALA A 41 -2.63 -3.60 -13.62
C ALA A 41 -2.34 -3.68 -12.12
N GLN A 42 -3.37 -3.55 -11.27
CA GLN A 42 -3.19 -3.63 -9.82
C GLN A 42 -2.94 -5.07 -9.37
N VAL A 43 -3.69 -6.03 -9.90
CA VAL A 43 -3.51 -7.47 -9.62
C VAL A 43 -2.08 -7.90 -9.96
N SER A 44 -1.62 -7.60 -11.17
CA SER A 44 -0.23 -7.85 -11.58
C SER A 44 0.78 -7.18 -10.66
N SER A 45 0.58 -5.90 -10.33
CA SER A 45 1.48 -5.14 -9.46
C SER A 45 1.56 -5.71 -8.05
N GLU A 46 0.47 -6.24 -7.48
CA GLU A 46 0.43 -6.82 -6.15
C GLU A 46 1.18 -8.15 -6.10
N ILE A 47 0.93 -9.03 -7.07
CA ILE A 47 1.65 -10.31 -7.20
C ILE A 47 3.14 -10.06 -7.40
N TYR A 48 3.51 -9.15 -8.31
CA TYR A 48 4.90 -8.77 -8.54
C TYR A 48 5.57 -8.20 -7.28
N SER A 49 4.89 -7.34 -6.53
CA SER A 49 5.44 -6.74 -5.31
C SER A 49 5.68 -7.79 -4.22
N ALA A 50 4.75 -8.74 -4.06
CA ALA A 50 4.90 -9.86 -3.14
C ALA A 50 6.06 -10.78 -3.56
N ALA A 51 6.14 -11.10 -4.85
CA ALA A 51 7.21 -11.90 -5.43
C ALA A 51 8.59 -11.24 -5.24
N TYR A 52 8.70 -9.94 -5.51
CA TYR A 52 9.92 -9.17 -5.30
C TYR A 52 10.36 -9.14 -3.83
N ALA A 53 9.41 -8.97 -2.90
CA ALA A 53 9.71 -9.02 -1.47
C ALA A 53 10.26 -10.39 -1.05
N ARG A 54 9.66 -11.47 -1.55
CA ARG A 54 10.13 -12.84 -1.30
C ARG A 54 11.49 -13.11 -1.94
N PHE A 55 11.69 -12.69 -3.18
CA PHE A 55 12.97 -12.88 -3.87
C PHE A 55 14.10 -12.14 -3.18
N ARG A 56 13.88 -10.93 -2.66
CA ARG A 56 14.92 -10.21 -1.89
C ARG A 56 15.46 -11.05 -0.73
N GLU A 57 14.60 -11.80 -0.04
CA GLU A 57 15.03 -12.70 1.03
C GLU A 57 15.80 -13.90 0.49
N VAL A 58 15.33 -14.52 -0.61
CA VAL A 58 16.05 -15.62 -1.27
C VAL A 58 17.44 -15.16 -1.74
N TYR A 59 17.52 -13.97 -2.35
CA TYR A 59 18.76 -13.39 -2.83
C TYR A 59 19.71 -13.13 -1.66
N ARG A 60 19.20 -12.51 -0.60
CA ARG A 60 19.93 -12.25 0.65
C ARG A 60 20.54 -13.54 1.21
N GLN A 61 19.78 -14.62 1.24
CA GLN A 61 20.23 -15.90 1.80
C GLN A 61 21.24 -16.64 0.92
N LYS A 62 21.07 -16.57 -0.41
CA LYS A 62 21.89 -17.33 -1.36
C LYS A 62 23.20 -16.63 -1.73
N TYR A 63 23.16 -15.31 -1.90
CA TYR A 63 24.25 -14.58 -2.54
C TYR A 63 24.96 -13.61 -1.60
N GLN A 64 24.32 -13.21 -0.50
CA GLN A 64 24.87 -12.20 0.40
C GLN A 64 25.35 -12.82 1.72
N LYS A 65 26.53 -12.38 2.15
CA LYS A 65 27.06 -12.72 3.48
C LYS A 65 27.08 -11.48 4.35
N PHE A 66 26.53 -11.61 5.55
CA PHE A 66 26.47 -10.54 6.53
C PHE A 66 27.31 -10.88 7.75
N ASN A 67 27.87 -9.85 8.37
CA ASN A 67 28.42 -9.94 9.72
C ASN A 67 27.58 -9.13 10.69
N SER A 68 27.39 -9.64 11.89
CA SER A 68 26.71 -8.93 12.98
C SER A 68 27.75 -8.22 13.84
N ILE A 69 27.72 -6.89 13.83
CA ILE A 69 28.65 -6.07 14.63
C ILE A 69 27.88 -5.41 15.78
N PRO A 70 28.36 -5.52 17.03
CA PRO A 70 27.76 -4.83 18.16
C PRO A 70 27.90 -3.32 17.98
N THR A 71 26.81 -2.59 18.17
CA THR A 71 26.79 -1.12 18.05
C THR A 71 27.34 -0.40 19.30
N GLY A 72 27.67 -1.16 20.36
CA GLY A 72 27.99 -0.62 21.67
C GLY A 72 26.79 0.01 22.41
N LYS A 73 25.57 -0.14 21.86
CA LYS A 73 24.32 0.23 22.52
C LYS A 73 23.67 -1.00 23.12
N HIS A 74 23.06 -0.81 24.28
CA HIS A 74 22.33 -1.85 25.00
C HIS A 74 21.04 -1.27 25.58
N ARG A 75 20.14 -2.16 26.00
CA ARG A 75 18.94 -1.82 26.76
C ARG A 75 18.76 -2.83 27.89
N HIS A 76 17.98 -2.45 28.88
CA HIS A 76 17.68 -3.27 30.05
C HIS A 76 16.18 -3.54 30.14
N LYS A 77 15.78 -4.48 30.99
CA LYS A 77 14.35 -4.79 31.20
C LYS A 77 13.56 -3.57 31.71
N SER A 78 14.19 -2.69 32.49
CA SER A 78 13.54 -1.49 33.04
C SER A 78 13.04 -0.49 31.99
N HIS A 79 13.62 -0.45 30.78
CA HIS A 79 13.17 0.48 29.74
C HIS A 79 13.49 0.02 28.30
N PRO A 80 12.68 0.41 27.31
CA PRO A 80 12.90 0.04 25.91
C PRO A 80 14.00 0.86 25.21
N THR A 81 14.54 1.90 25.84
CA THR A 81 15.48 2.84 25.22
C THR A 81 16.88 2.26 25.05
N TRP A 82 17.41 2.27 23.83
CA TRP A 82 18.79 1.90 23.55
C TRP A 82 19.76 3.04 23.88
N HIS A 83 20.76 2.78 24.71
CA HIS A 83 21.77 3.77 25.07
C HIS A 83 23.17 3.16 25.12
N LYS A 84 24.21 4.01 25.13
CA LYS A 84 25.60 3.55 25.24
C LYS A 84 25.88 3.02 26.64
N ALA A 85 26.86 2.12 26.78
CA ALA A 85 27.39 1.68 28.08
C ALA A 85 27.81 2.86 28.98
N SER A 86 28.34 3.93 28.39
CA SER A 86 28.79 5.13 29.11
C SER A 86 27.66 6.08 29.53
N THR A 87 26.38 5.71 29.37
CA THR A 87 25.26 6.59 29.70
C THR A 87 25.11 6.68 31.22
N VAL A 88 25.11 7.91 31.76
CA VAL A 88 24.96 8.15 33.20
C VAL A 88 23.51 7.94 33.61
N HIS A 89 23.29 7.02 34.54
CA HIS A 89 21.98 6.76 35.14
C HIS A 89 21.82 7.62 36.40
N LYS A 90 20.59 8.06 36.67
CA LYS A 90 20.28 8.84 37.89
C LYS A 90 20.20 7.96 39.14
N THR A 91 19.97 6.67 38.95
CA THR A 91 19.86 5.62 39.97
C THR A 91 20.79 4.48 39.61
N GLU A 92 20.97 3.52 40.52
CA GLU A 92 21.70 2.28 40.20
C GLU A 92 21.14 1.63 38.91
N PRO A 93 22.00 1.27 37.95
CA PRO A 93 21.57 0.65 36.71
C PRO A 93 20.95 -0.73 36.97
N ASP A 94 19.81 -0.99 36.34
CA ASP A 94 19.24 -2.33 36.26
C ASP A 94 20.07 -3.17 35.28
N HIS A 95 20.79 -4.16 35.79
CA HIS A 95 21.59 -5.07 34.98
C HIS A 95 20.81 -6.31 34.52
N THR A 96 19.52 -6.41 34.84
CA THR A 96 18.69 -7.55 34.44
C THR A 96 18.20 -7.41 32.99
N GLY A 97 18.26 -8.51 32.24
CA GLY A 97 17.80 -8.55 30.85
C GLY A 97 18.58 -7.64 29.92
N LEU A 98 19.91 -7.56 30.09
CA LEU A 98 20.77 -6.76 29.24
C LEU A 98 20.77 -7.33 27.82
N GLU A 99 20.28 -6.54 26.87
CA GLU A 99 20.29 -6.87 25.46
C GLU A 99 21.25 -5.93 24.73
N GLU A 100 22.13 -6.49 23.91
CA GLU A 100 23.04 -5.73 23.05
C GLU A 100 22.40 -5.50 21.67
N ARG A 101 22.60 -4.30 21.11
CA ARG A 101 22.14 -3.99 19.76
C ARG A 101 23.23 -4.31 18.76
N PHE A 102 22.90 -5.16 17.80
CA PHE A 102 23.73 -5.47 16.64
C PHE A 102 23.25 -4.71 15.40
N ILE A 103 24.17 -4.46 14.48
CA ILE A 103 23.87 -4.08 13.10
C ILE A 103 24.46 -5.13 12.18
N GLU A 104 23.77 -5.41 11.09
CA GLU A 104 24.27 -6.30 10.03
C GLU A 104 25.01 -5.47 9.00
N ILE A 105 26.22 -5.89 8.66
CA ILE A 105 27.04 -5.28 7.61
C ILE A 105 27.23 -6.31 6.51
N LEU A 106 26.90 -5.93 5.28
CA LEU A 106 27.16 -6.73 4.09
C LEU A 106 28.68 -6.86 3.89
N LEU A 107 29.18 -8.09 3.92
CA LEU A 107 30.60 -8.38 3.69
C LEU A 107 30.88 -8.70 2.22
N GLU A 108 30.00 -9.49 1.62
CA GLU A 108 30.20 -10.03 0.27
C GLU A 108 28.84 -10.22 -0.40
N ASP A 109 28.78 -9.88 -1.69
CA ASP A 109 27.68 -10.18 -2.59
C ASP A 109 28.22 -10.94 -3.80
N LEU A 110 27.93 -12.24 -3.87
CA LEU A 110 28.48 -13.15 -4.87
C LEU A 110 27.93 -12.87 -6.28
N GLU A 111 26.82 -12.14 -6.40
CA GLU A 111 26.11 -11.89 -7.66
C GLU A 111 25.76 -10.40 -7.81
N GLU A 112 26.67 -9.54 -7.39
CA GLU A 112 26.51 -8.09 -7.49
C GLU A 112 26.22 -7.68 -8.96
N GLY A 113 25.18 -6.85 -9.15
CA GLY A 113 24.75 -6.40 -10.47
C GLY A 113 23.84 -7.39 -11.23
N ASN A 114 23.77 -8.66 -10.82
CA ASN A 114 22.93 -9.68 -11.47
C ASN A 114 21.52 -9.81 -10.87
N PHE A 115 21.18 -9.06 -9.82
CA PHE A 115 19.89 -9.15 -9.11
C PHE A 115 18.67 -9.21 -10.04
N LYS A 116 18.60 -8.31 -11.04
CA LYS A 116 17.45 -8.25 -11.96
C LYS A 116 17.34 -9.51 -12.81
N LYS A 117 18.48 -10.03 -13.30
CA LYS A 117 18.52 -11.25 -14.11
C LYS A 117 18.06 -12.44 -13.27
N LEU A 118 18.65 -12.62 -12.09
CA LEU A 118 18.30 -13.69 -11.16
C LEU A 118 16.84 -13.61 -10.70
N TYR A 119 16.30 -12.40 -10.53
CA TYR A 119 14.89 -12.21 -10.21
C TYR A 119 13.99 -12.71 -11.34
N HIS A 120 14.29 -12.38 -12.60
CA HIS A 120 13.51 -12.87 -13.73
C HIS A 120 13.61 -14.38 -13.89
N GLU A 121 14.80 -14.97 -13.78
CA GLU A 121 14.99 -16.43 -13.80
C GLU A 121 14.19 -17.10 -12.69
N TRP A 122 14.26 -16.57 -11.46
CA TRP A 122 13.48 -17.06 -10.32
C TRP A 122 11.97 -16.98 -10.54
N LEU A 123 11.46 -15.93 -11.21
CA LEU A 123 10.04 -15.80 -11.52
C LEU A 123 9.55 -16.91 -12.46
N GLU A 124 10.34 -17.27 -13.49
CA GLU A 124 10.04 -18.39 -14.40
C GLU A 124 10.12 -19.72 -13.64
N GLU A 125 11.22 -19.96 -12.91
CA GLU A 125 11.45 -21.21 -12.18
C GLU A 125 10.38 -21.51 -11.14
N THR A 126 9.82 -20.48 -10.51
CA THR A 126 8.78 -20.63 -9.47
C THR A 126 7.36 -20.62 -10.01
N GLY A 127 7.16 -20.44 -11.32
CA GLY A 127 5.83 -20.36 -11.92
C GLY A 127 5.07 -19.05 -11.61
N ILE A 128 5.74 -18.06 -11.02
CA ILE A 128 5.09 -16.80 -10.60
C ILE A 128 4.75 -15.95 -11.82
N LYS A 129 5.56 -16.00 -12.87
CA LYS A 129 5.27 -15.25 -14.08
C LYS A 129 3.99 -15.74 -14.74
N GLU A 130 3.81 -17.05 -14.84
CA GLU A 130 2.60 -17.71 -15.33
C GLU A 130 1.40 -17.32 -14.46
N LEU A 131 1.55 -17.35 -13.12
CA LEU A 131 0.52 -16.89 -12.20
C LEU A 131 0.12 -15.43 -12.45
N ILE A 132 1.08 -14.53 -12.70
CA ILE A 132 0.79 -13.13 -13.03
C ILE A 132 -0.03 -13.06 -14.31
N GLU A 133 0.34 -13.81 -15.35
CA GLU A 133 -0.37 -13.83 -16.63
C GLU A 133 -1.81 -14.34 -16.48
N GLU A 134 -2.00 -15.46 -15.77
CA GLU A 134 -3.31 -16.06 -15.51
C GLU A 134 -4.23 -15.12 -14.72
N GLU A 135 -3.76 -14.59 -13.59
CA GLU A 135 -4.57 -13.70 -12.75
C GLU A 135 -4.85 -12.36 -13.42
N THR A 136 -3.90 -11.84 -14.21
CA THR A 136 -4.12 -10.60 -15.00
C THR A 136 -5.17 -10.83 -16.08
N LYS A 137 -5.13 -11.98 -16.76
CA LYS A 137 -6.13 -12.36 -17.77
C LYS A 137 -7.51 -12.50 -17.14
N LYS A 138 -7.62 -13.22 -16.02
CA LYS A 138 -8.87 -13.36 -15.27
C LYS A 138 -9.43 -12.01 -14.83
N ALA A 139 -8.60 -11.13 -14.27
CA ALA A 139 -9.02 -9.78 -13.90
C ALA A 139 -9.49 -8.96 -15.12
N ALA A 140 -8.88 -9.16 -16.30
CA ALA A 140 -9.30 -8.49 -17.53
C ALA A 140 -10.67 -8.99 -17.99
N GLU A 141 -10.91 -10.30 -17.95
CA GLU A 141 -12.21 -10.92 -18.25
C GLU A 141 -13.30 -10.43 -17.30
N GLU A 142 -13.03 -10.37 -15.99
CA GLU A 142 -13.95 -9.82 -14.98
C GLU A 142 -14.24 -8.33 -15.21
N CYS A 143 -13.23 -7.55 -15.61
CA CYS A 143 -13.40 -6.14 -15.98
C CYS A 143 -14.30 -5.98 -17.21
N GLU A 144 -14.14 -6.83 -18.22
CA GLU A 144 -14.98 -6.84 -19.41
C GLU A 144 -16.40 -7.28 -19.09
N ALA A 145 -16.57 -8.26 -18.21
CA ALA A 145 -17.85 -8.73 -17.71
C ALA A 145 -18.55 -7.73 -16.76
N LEU A 146 -17.84 -6.70 -16.29
CA LEU A 146 -18.32 -5.73 -15.29
C LEU A 146 -18.67 -6.37 -13.94
N THR A 147 -18.06 -7.52 -13.60
CA THR A 147 -18.39 -8.31 -12.40
C THR A 147 -18.22 -7.51 -11.12
N ASN A 148 -17.08 -6.83 -10.98
CA ASN A 148 -16.73 -6.03 -9.80
C ASN A 148 -16.99 -4.52 -10.02
N ALA A 149 -17.75 -4.16 -11.06
CA ALA A 149 -17.98 -2.77 -11.39
C ALA A 149 -19.09 -2.16 -10.52
N ILE A 150 -18.84 -0.95 -10.05
CA ILE A 150 -19.79 -0.12 -9.32
C ILE A 150 -20.22 1.08 -10.15
N VAL A 151 -21.36 1.67 -9.81
CA VAL A 151 -21.84 2.89 -10.47
C VAL A 151 -21.50 4.11 -9.61
N LEU A 152 -20.79 5.07 -10.19
CA LEU A 152 -20.47 6.34 -9.54
C LEU A 152 -20.88 7.51 -10.42
N CYS A 153 -21.36 8.61 -9.82
CA CYS A 153 -21.46 9.87 -10.55
C CYS A 153 -20.06 10.40 -10.88
N LYS A 154 -19.94 11.28 -11.88
CA LYS A 154 -18.64 11.87 -12.30
C LYS A 154 -17.81 12.44 -11.13
N ARG A 155 -18.46 13.08 -10.14
CA ARG A 155 -17.78 13.64 -8.97
C ARG A 155 -17.17 12.55 -8.08
N CYS A 156 -17.94 11.52 -7.74
CA CYS A 156 -17.47 10.40 -6.92
C CYS A 156 -16.42 9.57 -7.68
N HIS A 157 -16.62 9.36 -8.98
CA HIS A 157 -15.65 8.67 -9.83
C HIS A 157 -14.29 9.39 -9.84
N PHE A 158 -14.30 10.71 -10.04
CA PHE A 158 -13.08 11.52 -10.00
C PHE A 158 -12.40 11.48 -8.62
N ALA A 159 -13.17 11.53 -7.54
CA ALA A 159 -12.63 11.41 -6.19
C ALA A 159 -11.93 10.04 -5.98
N SER A 160 -12.54 8.95 -6.43
CA SER A 160 -11.94 7.61 -6.37
C SER A 160 -10.58 7.55 -7.08
N LEU A 161 -10.49 8.11 -8.30
CA LEU A 161 -9.23 8.17 -9.06
C LEU A 161 -8.12 8.98 -8.36
N ARG A 162 -8.47 9.87 -7.44
CA ARG A 162 -7.54 10.67 -6.63
C ARG A 162 -7.23 10.02 -5.27
N GLY A 163 -7.65 8.78 -5.03
CA GLY A 163 -7.46 8.11 -3.74
C GLY A 163 -8.29 8.74 -2.63
N MET A 164 -9.49 9.24 -2.97
CA MET A 164 -10.43 9.82 -2.02
C MET A 164 -11.77 9.08 -2.05
N ASN A 165 -12.43 9.01 -0.90
CA ASN A 165 -13.80 8.51 -0.76
C ASN A 165 -14.65 9.44 0.10
N LEU A 166 -15.98 9.27 0.07
CA LEU A 166 -16.86 10.06 0.92
C LEU A 166 -16.60 9.75 2.40
N CYS A 167 -16.66 10.80 3.22
CA CYS A 167 -16.57 10.64 4.66
C CYS A 167 -17.74 9.79 5.18
N PRO A 168 -17.47 8.72 5.94
CA PRO A 168 -18.54 7.85 6.43
C PRO A 168 -19.48 8.54 7.43
N LYS A 169 -19.01 9.59 8.12
CA LYS A 169 -19.82 10.33 9.11
C LYS A 169 -20.77 11.34 8.47
N CYS A 170 -20.24 12.31 7.70
CA CYS A 170 -21.07 13.39 7.16
C CYS A 170 -21.62 13.12 5.76
N ARG A 171 -21.04 12.16 5.02
CA ARG A 171 -21.38 11.80 3.62
C ARG A 171 -21.39 12.98 2.62
N SER A 172 -20.88 14.14 3.02
CA SER A 172 -20.88 15.37 2.20
C SER A 172 -19.49 15.78 1.73
N LYS A 173 -18.45 15.45 2.51
CA LYS A 173 -17.05 15.77 2.21
C LYS A 173 -16.30 14.52 1.77
N TYR A 174 -15.42 14.68 0.78
CA TYR A 174 -14.43 13.67 0.44
C TYR A 174 -13.25 13.73 1.41
N LYS A 175 -12.64 12.57 1.65
CA LYS A 175 -11.44 12.41 2.47
C LYS A 175 -10.47 11.47 1.77
N SER A 176 -9.18 11.57 2.06
CA SER A 176 -8.20 10.59 1.56
C SER A 176 -8.48 9.22 2.17
N VAL A 177 -8.31 8.15 1.39
CA VAL A 177 -8.54 6.77 1.86
C VAL A 177 -7.72 6.42 3.10
N SER A 178 -6.58 7.07 3.33
CA SER A 178 -5.72 6.88 4.50
C SER A 178 -6.28 7.43 5.82
N TYR A 179 -7.24 8.36 5.77
CA TYR A 179 -7.87 8.90 6.98
C TYR A 179 -9.21 8.22 7.22
N GLU A 180 -9.61 8.06 8.48
CA GLU A 180 -10.92 7.47 8.82
C GLU A 180 -12.09 8.39 8.43
N THR A 181 -11.95 9.70 8.66
CA THR A 181 -13.00 10.71 8.41
C THR A 181 -12.44 11.96 7.72
N CYS A 182 -13.31 12.86 7.27
CA CYS A 182 -12.87 14.19 6.83
C CYS A 182 -12.40 15.04 8.02
N PHE A 183 -11.67 16.11 7.73
CA PHE A 183 -11.10 17.01 8.73
C PHE A 183 -12.15 17.55 9.71
N ASP A 184 -13.31 17.98 9.21
CA ASP A 184 -14.41 18.50 10.03
C ASP A 184 -14.95 17.48 11.04
N CYS A 185 -14.95 16.20 10.66
CA CYS A 185 -15.47 15.11 11.48
C CYS A 185 -14.43 14.47 12.40
N LEU A 186 -13.18 14.98 12.39
CA LEU A 186 -12.16 14.59 13.35
C LEU A 186 -12.47 15.17 14.74
N PRO A 187 -12.05 14.50 15.83
CA PRO A 187 -12.08 15.08 17.17
C PRO A 187 -11.25 16.37 17.25
N ASP A 188 -11.65 17.28 18.13
CA ASP A 188 -11.02 18.61 18.22
C ASP A 188 -9.56 18.54 18.67
N GLU A 189 -9.19 17.56 19.51
CA GLU A 189 -7.81 17.27 19.89
C GLU A 189 -6.94 17.00 18.65
N ARG A 190 -7.41 16.12 17.75
CA ARG A 190 -6.72 15.79 16.49
C ARG A 190 -6.65 17.00 15.57
N LYS A 191 -7.72 17.80 15.46
CA LYS A 191 -7.71 19.05 14.67
C LYS A 191 -6.67 20.03 15.20
N ALA A 192 -6.53 20.15 16.53
CA ALA A 192 -5.54 21.02 17.15
C ALA A 192 -4.10 20.58 16.84
N GLU A 193 -3.82 19.27 16.81
CA GLU A 193 -2.51 18.75 16.38
C GLU A 193 -2.15 19.16 14.95
N PHE A 194 -3.09 19.04 14.00
CA PHE A 194 -2.88 19.47 12.62
C PHE A 194 -2.57 20.96 12.53
N ARG A 195 -3.34 21.80 13.23
CA ARG A 195 -3.10 23.26 13.28
C ARG A 195 -1.73 23.60 13.88
N LYS A 196 -1.33 22.91 14.96
CA LYS A 196 0.00 23.08 15.57
C LYS A 196 1.13 22.71 14.60
N ARG A 197 0.98 21.65 13.80
CA ARG A 197 1.98 21.27 12.78
C ARG A 197 2.10 22.29 11.66
N GLN A 198 0.98 22.84 11.18
CA GLN A 198 1.00 23.91 10.17
C GLN A 198 1.69 25.17 10.69
N ASN A 199 1.41 25.57 11.93
CA ASN A 199 2.05 26.74 12.53
C ASN A 199 3.55 26.56 12.79
N ARG A 200 4.04 25.31 12.92
CA ARG A 200 5.49 25.01 13.00
C ARG A 200 6.19 25.01 11.65
N GLN A 201 5.44 24.94 10.56
CA GLN A 201 5.95 24.98 9.17
C GLN A 201 5.72 26.34 8.50
N ALA A 202 5.05 27.27 9.18
CA ALA A 202 5.00 28.67 8.78
C ALA A 202 6.34 29.34 9.16
N PRO A 203 6.97 30.11 8.25
CA PRO A 203 8.25 30.77 8.48
C PRO A 203 8.21 31.79 9.63
#